data_AF-A0A1I0NP97-F1
#
_entry.id   AF-A0A1I0NP97-F1
#
_cell.length_a   1.000
_cell.length_b   1.000
_cell.length_c   1.000
_cell.angle_alpha   90.00
_cell.angle_beta   90.00
_cell.angle_gamma   90.00
#
_symmetry.space_group_name_H-M   'P 1'
#
loop_
_entity.id
_entity.type
_entity.pdbx_description
1 polymer ?
#
loop_
_entity_poly.entity_id
_entity_poly.type
_entity_poly.pdbx_seq_one_letter_code
_entity_poly.pdbx_strand_id
1 'polypeptide(L)'
;MSVRIEFEKELDSVLPNLKVGTLADAMIPTRVVINDECVPPEDHGPREEYNDVFSVYMVVRNLTEFLASNDEVVTLTPAFPDDDKQMRLEKLDESRVKIDWEYSYPDFEHTEVVDRNALGSELLATGREYIQFAREVVFPHAEANPDWAGEYGKVYQLDIDREYIDELETHLDDVEKMLADFDE
;
A
#
# COMPACT_ATOMS: atom_id res chain seq x y z
N MET A 1 12.22 1.36 16.73
CA MET A 1 10.95 1.89 16.23
C MET A 1 10.38 0.83 15.30
N SER A 2 9.11 0.46 15.44
CA SER A 2 8.51 -0.61 14.62
C SER A 2 7.38 -0.03 13.79
N VAL A 3 7.49 -0.20 12.47
CA VAL A 3 6.39 0.01 11.52
C VAL A 3 5.91 -1.38 11.13
N ARG A 4 4.60 -1.60 11.10
CA ARG A 4 3.99 -2.80 10.55
C ARG A 4 2.89 -2.42 9.57
N ILE A 5 2.87 -3.02 8.39
CA ILE A 5 1.77 -2.86 7.44
C ILE A 5 1.11 -4.23 7.27
N GLU A 6 -0.13 -4.36 7.72
CA GLU A 6 -0.95 -5.56 7.59
C GLU A 6 -2.05 -5.29 6.58
N PHE A 7 -2.48 -6.31 5.83
CA PHE A 7 -3.65 -6.19 4.96
C PHE A 7 -4.55 -7.42 5.12
N GLU A 8 -5.83 -7.25 4.81
CA GLU A 8 -6.79 -8.34 4.90
C GLU A 8 -6.51 -9.41 3.82
N LYS A 9 -6.04 -10.58 4.25
CA LYS A 9 -5.67 -11.72 3.38
C LYS A 9 -6.84 -12.64 3.06
N GLU A 10 -7.96 -12.48 3.76
CA GLU A 10 -9.14 -13.32 3.58
C GLU A 10 -9.92 -12.86 2.37
N LEU A 11 -9.86 -13.66 1.30
CA LEU A 11 -10.49 -13.34 0.03
C LEU A 11 -11.96 -12.93 0.20
N ASP A 12 -12.71 -13.65 1.05
CA ASP A 12 -14.14 -13.43 1.35
C ASP A 12 -14.45 -12.00 1.82
N SER A 13 -13.53 -11.36 2.55
CA SER A 13 -13.67 -9.99 3.03
C SER A 13 -13.29 -8.93 2.01
N VAL A 14 -12.46 -9.30 1.04
CA VAL A 14 -12.02 -8.47 -0.10
C VAL A 14 -13.04 -8.53 -1.25
N LEU A 15 -13.82 -9.61 -1.36
CA LEU A 15 -14.84 -9.82 -2.42
C LEU A 15 -15.77 -8.62 -2.67
N PRO A 16 -16.29 -7.91 -1.65
CA PRO A 16 -17.21 -6.79 -1.89
C PRO A 16 -16.54 -5.58 -2.55
N ASN A 17 -15.22 -5.41 -2.34
CA ASN A 17 -14.42 -4.26 -2.77
C ASN A 17 -13.64 -4.53 -4.08
N LEU A 18 -13.52 -5.79 -4.51
CA LEU A 18 -12.92 -6.18 -5.80
C LEU A 18 -13.79 -5.83 -7.03
N LYS A 19 -14.88 -5.08 -6.86
CA LYS A 19 -15.71 -4.54 -7.96
C LYS A 19 -15.07 -3.35 -8.68
N VAL A 20 -13.85 -2.98 -8.30
CA VAL A 20 -13.07 -1.88 -8.89
C VAL A 20 -12.34 -2.40 -10.14
N GLY A 21 -11.98 -1.51 -11.05
CA GLY A 21 -11.41 -1.87 -12.35
C GLY A 21 -10.09 -2.65 -12.31
N THR A 22 -9.22 -2.47 -11.32
CA THR A 22 -7.89 -3.11 -11.22
C THR A 22 -7.58 -3.54 -9.77
N LEU A 23 -6.68 -4.50 -9.57
CA LEU A 23 -6.15 -4.88 -8.24
C LEU A 23 -5.33 -3.73 -7.65
N ALA A 24 -4.67 -2.96 -8.51
CA ALA A 24 -3.94 -1.74 -8.14
C ALA A 24 -4.86 -0.68 -7.50
N ASP A 25 -6.12 -0.62 -7.96
CA ASP A 25 -7.15 0.31 -7.47
C ASP A 25 -8.06 -0.33 -6.39
N ALA A 26 -7.91 -1.62 -6.12
CA ALA A 26 -8.73 -2.31 -5.13
C ALA A 26 -8.42 -1.76 -3.73
N MET A 27 -9.43 -1.18 -3.09
CA MET A 27 -9.39 -0.78 -1.68
C MET A 27 -9.43 -2.02 -0.80
N ILE A 28 -8.27 -2.70 -0.72
CA ILE A 28 -8.02 -3.78 0.24
C ILE A 28 -7.77 -3.10 1.59
N PRO A 29 -8.56 -3.41 2.62
CA PRO A 29 -8.36 -2.84 3.95
C PRO A 29 -6.92 -3.09 4.41
N THR A 30 -6.20 -2.00 4.69
CA THR A 30 -4.79 -2.00 5.07
C THR A 30 -4.68 -1.41 6.47
N ARG A 31 -4.07 -2.13 7.41
CA ARG A 31 -3.78 -1.64 8.75
C ARG A 31 -2.32 -1.24 8.81
N VAL A 32 -2.03 0.03 9.05
CA VAL A 32 -0.66 0.48 9.35
C VAL A 32 -0.56 0.64 10.87
N VAL A 33 0.41 -0.03 11.49
CA VAL A 33 0.70 0.06 12.93
C VAL A 33 2.09 0.64 13.11
N ILE A 34 2.22 1.73 13.85
CA ILE A 34 3.51 2.36 14.16
C ILE A 34 3.66 2.44 15.67
N ASN A 35 4.74 1.87 16.20
CA ASN A 35 5.00 1.81 17.64
C ASN A 35 3.79 1.27 18.46
N ASP A 36 3.13 0.23 17.93
CA ASP A 36 1.92 -0.40 18.47
C ASP A 36 0.62 0.43 18.38
N GLU A 37 0.63 1.58 17.70
CA GLU A 37 -0.56 2.40 17.45
C GLU A 37 -1.05 2.26 16.01
N CYS A 38 -2.35 2.06 15.81
CA CYS A 38 -2.97 1.98 14.49
C CYS A 38 -3.10 3.37 13.85
N VAL A 39 -2.81 3.46 12.57
CA VAL A 39 -2.85 4.69 11.76
C VAL A 39 -3.70 4.43 10.51
N PRO A 40 -4.96 4.94 10.43
CA PRO A 40 -5.61 5.84 11.38
C PRO A 40 -5.98 5.15 12.71
N PRO A 41 -6.26 5.93 13.77
CA PRO A 41 -6.86 5.42 14.99
C PRO A 41 -8.12 4.60 14.70
N GLU A 42 -8.35 3.56 15.51
CA GLU A 42 -9.42 2.55 15.36
C GLU A 42 -10.84 3.16 15.21
N ASP A 43 -11.03 4.40 15.63
CA ASP A 43 -12.27 5.18 15.59
C ASP A 43 -12.48 6.02 14.31
N HIS A 44 -11.54 5.99 13.36
CA HIS A 44 -11.59 6.74 12.09
C HIS A 44 -11.75 5.81 10.87
N GLY A 45 -12.97 5.29 10.64
CA GLY A 45 -13.33 4.54 9.43
C GLY A 45 -14.60 3.70 9.58
N PRO A 46 -15.18 3.17 8.48
CA PRO A 46 -16.33 2.27 8.55
C PRO A 46 -15.98 0.86 9.06
N ARG A 47 -14.69 0.52 9.17
CA ARG A 47 -14.15 -0.71 9.78
C ARG A 47 -13.12 -0.30 10.82
N GLU A 48 -13.39 -0.60 12.10
CA GLU A 48 -12.71 -0.05 13.29
C GLU A 48 -11.19 -0.36 13.42
N GLU A 49 -10.52 -0.93 12.41
CA GLU A 49 -9.09 -1.32 12.51
C GLU A 49 -8.31 -1.21 11.18
N TYR A 50 -8.94 -0.76 10.09
CA TYR A 50 -8.31 -0.78 8.75
C TYR A 50 -8.51 0.54 8.00
N ASN A 51 -7.42 1.05 7.42
CA ASN A 51 -7.44 2.09 6.40
C ASN A 51 -7.99 1.50 5.10
N ASP A 52 -9.13 1.99 4.66
CA ASP A 52 -9.69 1.66 3.36
C ASP A 52 -9.38 2.72 2.28
N VAL A 53 -8.79 3.86 2.65
CA VAL A 53 -8.59 5.04 1.78
C VAL A 53 -7.58 4.80 0.65
N PHE A 54 -6.49 4.07 0.93
CA PHE A 54 -5.44 3.78 -0.04
C PHE A 54 -5.32 2.27 -0.27
N SER A 55 -5.14 1.85 -1.52
CA SER A 55 -4.82 0.46 -1.81
C SER A 55 -3.43 0.09 -1.30
N VAL A 56 -3.24 -1.15 -0.84
CA VAL A 56 -1.92 -1.70 -0.47
C VAL A 56 -0.92 -1.46 -1.61
N TYR A 57 -1.36 -1.70 -2.85
CA TYR A 57 -0.55 -1.44 -4.04
C TYR A 57 -0.05 0.02 -4.09
N MET A 58 -0.96 0.99 -3.94
CA MET A 58 -0.59 2.40 -3.95
C MET A 58 0.36 2.75 -2.81
N VAL A 59 0.08 2.29 -1.59
CA VAL A 59 0.93 2.56 -0.42
C VAL A 59 2.33 2.01 -0.66
N VAL A 60 2.45 0.72 -0.99
CA VAL A 60 3.75 0.07 -1.21
C VAL A 60 4.47 0.70 -2.38
N ARG A 61 3.83 0.83 -3.56
CA ARG A 61 4.45 1.41 -4.75
C ARG A 61 4.98 2.82 -4.48
N ASN A 62 4.15 3.71 -3.98
CA ASN A 62 4.54 5.11 -3.81
C ASN A 62 5.60 5.30 -2.73
N LEU A 63 5.52 4.54 -1.63
CA LEU A 63 6.58 4.56 -0.62
C LEU A 63 7.90 4.03 -1.15
N THR A 64 7.85 2.99 -2.00
CA THR A 64 9.03 2.40 -2.65
C THR A 64 9.66 3.42 -3.62
N GLU A 65 8.84 4.04 -4.49
CA GLU A 65 9.28 5.11 -5.41
C GLU A 65 9.86 6.32 -4.64
N PHE A 66 9.22 6.75 -3.56
CA PHE A 66 9.70 7.84 -2.70
C PHE A 66 11.05 7.52 -2.04
N LEU A 67 11.22 6.32 -1.49
CA LEU A 67 12.48 5.92 -0.86
C LEU A 67 13.63 5.85 -1.87
N ALA A 68 13.32 5.50 -3.12
CA ALA A 68 14.27 5.43 -4.23
C ALA A 68 14.54 6.79 -4.91
N SER A 69 13.64 7.77 -4.77
CA SER A 69 13.77 9.07 -5.43
C SER A 69 14.71 10.03 -4.68
N ASN A 70 15.08 11.12 -5.34
CA ASN A 70 15.77 12.25 -4.72
C ASN A 70 14.80 13.29 -4.12
N ASP A 71 13.49 13.01 -4.15
CA ASP A 71 12.50 13.97 -3.65
C ASP A 71 12.57 14.04 -2.14
N GLU A 72 12.62 15.26 -1.62
CA GLU A 72 12.57 15.52 -0.18
C GLU A 72 11.14 15.36 0.36
N VAL A 73 10.12 15.63 -0.47
CA VAL A 73 8.71 15.57 -0.07
C VAL A 73 7.87 15.00 -1.22
N VAL A 74 6.95 14.09 -0.92
CA VAL A 74 5.89 13.67 -1.84
C VAL A 74 4.53 13.71 -1.15
N THR A 75 3.48 14.02 -1.91
CA THR A 75 2.09 13.95 -1.47
C THR A 75 1.37 12.94 -2.33
N LEU A 76 0.63 12.06 -1.67
CA LEU A 76 -0.12 10.97 -2.27
C LEU A 76 -1.59 11.22 -2.05
N THR A 77 -2.33 11.30 -3.15
CA THR A 77 -3.79 11.44 -3.14
C THR A 77 -4.41 10.12 -3.57
N PRO A 78 -5.56 9.71 -3.00
CA PRO A 78 -6.28 8.54 -3.45
C PRO A 78 -6.71 8.72 -4.91
N ALA A 79 -6.87 7.61 -5.63
CA ALA A 79 -7.23 7.62 -7.05
C ALA A 79 -8.62 8.23 -7.33
N PHE A 80 -9.50 8.28 -6.31
CA PHE A 80 -10.83 8.86 -6.42
C PHE A 80 -10.82 10.32 -5.93
N PRO A 81 -11.06 11.30 -6.82
CA PRO A 81 -10.83 12.73 -6.55
C PRO A 81 -11.86 13.43 -5.68
N ASP A 82 -12.88 12.71 -5.18
CA ASP A 82 -13.93 13.29 -4.34
C ASP A 82 -13.57 13.32 -2.84
N ASP A 83 -12.44 12.71 -2.45
CA ASP A 83 -11.89 12.76 -1.10
C ASP A 83 -10.63 13.63 -1.09
N ASP A 84 -10.64 14.76 -0.37
CA ASP A 84 -9.48 15.65 -0.12
C ASP A 84 -8.39 14.98 0.77
N LYS A 85 -8.45 13.66 0.95
CA LYS A 85 -7.54 12.88 1.79
C LYS A 85 -6.17 12.82 1.12
N GLN A 86 -5.10 12.93 1.89
CA GLN A 86 -3.75 12.82 1.37
C GLN A 86 -2.79 12.19 2.39
N MET A 87 -1.79 11.49 1.89
CA MET A 87 -0.64 11.05 2.68
C MET A 87 0.58 11.83 2.20
N ARG A 88 1.23 12.56 3.09
CA ARG A 88 2.45 13.31 2.80
C ARG A 88 3.64 12.63 3.44
N LEU A 89 4.70 12.48 2.67
CA LEU A 89 5.97 11.87 3.08
C LEU A 89 7.07 12.92 2.95
N GLU A 90 7.96 13.00 3.94
CA GLU A 90 9.05 13.97 3.95
C GLU A 90 10.34 13.33 4.51
N LYS A 91 11.44 13.38 3.75
CA LYS A 91 12.77 12.98 4.22
C LYS A 91 13.30 14.10 5.10
N LEU A 92 13.37 13.87 6.41
CA LEU A 92 13.91 14.86 7.34
C LEU A 92 15.44 14.88 7.32
N ASP A 93 16.04 13.71 7.14
CA ASP A 93 17.48 13.48 6.95
C ASP A 93 17.72 12.10 6.34
N GLU A 94 18.98 11.66 6.29
CA GLU A 94 19.39 10.38 5.70
C GLU A 94 18.73 9.15 6.37
N SER A 95 18.35 9.27 7.64
CA SER A 95 17.88 8.17 8.49
C SER A 95 16.41 8.25 8.88
N ARG A 96 15.73 9.38 8.64
CA ARG A 96 14.38 9.62 9.16
C ARG A 96 13.41 10.10 8.09
N VAL A 97 12.23 9.50 8.10
CA VAL A 97 11.09 9.89 7.25
C VAL A 97 9.94 10.33 8.14
N LYS A 98 9.39 11.50 7.86
CA LYS A 98 8.13 11.97 8.42
C LYS A 98 6.99 11.52 7.52
N ILE A 99 5.94 10.99 8.11
CA ILE A 99 4.72 10.59 7.42
C ILE A 99 3.55 11.33 8.08
N ASP A 100 2.83 12.10 7.27
CA ASP A 100 1.63 12.84 7.64
C ASP A 100 0.43 12.19 6.93
N TRP A 101 -0.62 11.85 7.66
CA TRP A 101 -1.87 11.31 7.12
C TRP A 101 -3.02 12.26 7.36
N GLU A 102 -3.78 12.52 6.30
CA GLU A 102 -5.02 13.29 6.31
C GLU A 102 -6.20 12.35 6.00
N TYR A 103 -7.08 12.19 6.96
CA TYR A 103 -8.29 11.38 6.92
C TYR A 103 -9.55 12.24 6.74
N SER A 104 -9.49 13.51 7.15
CA SER A 104 -10.52 14.53 7.07
C SER A 104 -9.90 15.94 7.02
N TYR A 105 -10.16 16.65 5.92
CA TYR A 105 -9.73 18.02 5.72
C TYR A 105 -10.20 18.95 6.85
N PRO A 106 -9.38 19.94 7.32
CA PRO A 106 -8.15 20.47 6.71
C PRO A 106 -6.82 20.13 7.41
N ASP A 107 -6.84 19.37 8.50
CA ASP A 107 -5.67 19.14 9.34
C ASP A 107 -5.19 17.70 9.20
N PHE A 108 -3.86 17.48 9.13
CA PHE A 108 -3.30 16.14 9.27
C PHE A 108 -3.59 15.62 10.68
N GLU A 109 -4.40 14.56 10.78
CA GLU A 109 -4.78 14.01 12.08
C GLU A 109 -3.70 13.12 12.68
N HIS A 110 -2.79 12.62 11.84
CA HIS A 110 -1.66 11.84 12.31
C HIS A 110 -0.36 12.25 11.63
N THR A 111 0.67 12.42 12.46
CA THR A 111 2.03 12.73 12.03
C THR A 111 2.97 11.86 12.83
N GLU A 112 3.80 11.09 12.13
CA GLU A 112 4.78 10.21 12.76
C GLU A 112 6.14 10.35 12.07
N VAL A 113 7.22 10.23 12.85
CA VAL A 113 8.59 10.18 12.33
C VAL A 113 9.14 8.80 12.54
N VAL A 114 9.48 8.12 11.46
CA VAL A 114 9.96 6.73 11.46
C VAL A 114 11.40 6.66 10.98
N ASP A 115 12.09 5.60 11.42
CA ASP A 115 13.40 5.23 10.88
C ASP A 115 13.26 4.75 9.44
N ARG A 116 14.10 5.27 8.55
CA ARG A 116 14.06 4.99 7.11
C ARG A 116 14.32 3.52 6.79
N ASN A 117 15.26 2.89 7.49
CA ASN A 117 15.61 1.49 7.25
C ASN A 117 14.51 0.56 7.80
N ALA A 118 13.91 0.92 8.94
CA ALA A 118 12.75 0.21 9.47
C ALA A 118 11.55 0.30 8.53
N LEU A 119 11.26 1.50 8.00
CA LEU A 119 10.20 1.70 7.01
C LEU A 119 10.47 0.89 5.73
N GLY A 120 11.70 0.95 5.21
CA GLY A 120 12.11 0.20 4.03
C GLY A 120 11.99 -1.32 4.21
N SER A 121 12.42 -1.84 5.36
CA SER A 121 12.33 -3.27 5.69
C SER A 121 10.88 -3.75 5.74
N GLU A 122 9.99 -2.97 6.34
CA GLU A 122 8.57 -3.31 6.43
C GLU A 122 7.88 -3.24 5.07
N LEU A 123 8.24 -2.27 4.23
CA LEU A 123 7.74 -2.16 2.86
C LEU A 123 8.14 -3.37 2.02
N LEU A 124 9.37 -3.83 2.14
CA LEU A 124 9.83 -5.04 1.49
C LEU A 124 9.03 -6.26 1.97
N ALA A 125 8.92 -6.46 3.29
CA ALA A 125 8.16 -7.58 3.83
C ALA A 125 6.71 -7.59 3.35
N THR A 126 6.02 -6.46 3.48
CA THR A 126 4.60 -6.31 3.12
C THR A 126 4.38 -6.42 1.62
N GLY A 127 5.22 -5.75 0.83
CA GLY A 127 5.13 -5.77 -0.63
C GLY A 127 5.30 -7.17 -1.21
N ARG A 128 6.25 -7.94 -0.68
CA ARG A 128 6.47 -9.35 -1.09
C ARG A 128 5.28 -10.23 -0.72
N GLU A 129 4.74 -10.04 0.47
CA GLU A 129 3.55 -10.77 0.92
C GLU A 129 2.33 -10.47 0.04
N TYR A 130 2.16 -9.20 -0.35
CA TYR A 130 1.10 -8.77 -1.25
C TYR A 130 1.23 -9.37 -2.66
N ILE A 131 2.45 -9.35 -3.22
CA ILE A 131 2.75 -10.00 -4.51
C ILE A 131 2.43 -11.50 -4.45
N GLN A 132 2.84 -12.17 -3.37
CA GLN A 132 2.55 -13.60 -3.18
C GLN A 132 1.04 -13.85 -3.11
N PHE A 133 0.30 -13.05 -2.35
CA PHE A 133 -1.16 -13.14 -2.28
C PHE A 133 -1.82 -12.97 -3.65
N ALA A 134 -1.41 -11.97 -4.43
CA ALA A 134 -1.92 -11.74 -5.77
C ALA A 134 -1.68 -12.96 -6.68
N ARG A 135 -0.44 -13.48 -6.68
CA ARG A 135 -0.01 -14.58 -7.55
C ARG A 135 -0.58 -15.95 -7.16
N GLU A 136 -0.68 -16.23 -5.87
CA GLU A 136 -1.05 -17.56 -5.36
C GLU A 136 -2.54 -17.69 -5.03
N VAL A 137 -3.22 -16.58 -4.76
CA VAL A 137 -4.63 -16.58 -4.34
C VAL A 137 -5.52 -15.87 -5.36
N VAL A 138 -5.24 -14.60 -5.66
CA VAL A 138 -6.16 -13.76 -6.46
C VAL A 138 -6.21 -14.20 -7.92
N PHE A 139 -5.07 -14.27 -8.62
CA PHE A 139 -5.07 -14.64 -10.04
C PHE A 139 -5.60 -16.06 -10.30
N PRO A 140 -5.18 -17.10 -9.54
CA PRO A 140 -5.72 -18.44 -9.73
C PRO A 140 -7.23 -18.51 -9.47
N HIS A 141 -7.73 -17.79 -8.46
CA HIS A 141 -9.16 -17.73 -8.19
C HIS A 141 -9.92 -17.01 -9.31
N ALA A 142 -9.37 -15.92 -9.85
CA ALA A 142 -9.95 -15.17 -10.97
C ALA A 142 -10.08 -16.01 -12.24
N GLU A 143 -9.02 -16.75 -12.59
CA GLU A 143 -8.99 -17.64 -13.74
C GLU A 143 -9.97 -18.80 -13.59
N ALA A 144 -10.12 -19.34 -12.38
CA ALA A 144 -11.06 -20.43 -12.09
C ALA A 144 -12.53 -19.95 -12.04
N ASN A 145 -12.76 -18.66 -11.79
CA ASN A 145 -14.08 -18.08 -11.60
C ASN A 145 -14.26 -16.82 -12.47
N PRO A 146 -14.34 -16.93 -13.80
CA PRO A 146 -14.42 -15.78 -14.71
C PRO A 146 -15.68 -14.92 -14.47
N ASP A 147 -16.78 -15.53 -14.01
CA ASP A 147 -18.00 -14.81 -13.63
C ASP A 147 -17.88 -14.06 -12.30
N TRP A 148 -17.04 -14.54 -11.37
CA TRP A 148 -16.74 -13.85 -10.09
C TRP A 148 -16.06 -12.52 -10.36
N ALA A 149 -15.10 -12.55 -11.27
CA ALA A 149 -14.39 -11.38 -11.68
C ALA A 149 -15.26 -10.49 -12.61
N GLY A 150 -16.43 -10.92 -13.11
CA GLY A 150 -17.35 -10.03 -13.84
C GLY A 150 -16.68 -9.37 -15.07
N GLU A 151 -16.75 -8.03 -15.23
CA GLU A 151 -15.95 -7.33 -16.27
C GLU A 151 -14.44 -7.35 -15.99
N TYR A 152 -14.06 -7.44 -14.72
CA TYR A 152 -12.70 -7.64 -14.22
C TYR A 152 -12.16 -9.05 -14.50
N GLY A 153 -13.04 -10.02 -14.80
CA GLY A 153 -12.69 -11.41 -15.15
C GLY A 153 -12.43 -11.63 -16.63
N LYS A 154 -12.70 -10.62 -17.45
CA LYS A 154 -12.25 -10.64 -18.84
C LYS A 154 -10.72 -10.61 -18.77
N VAL A 155 -10.09 -11.67 -19.30
CA VAL A 155 -8.63 -11.92 -19.36
C VAL A 155 -7.77 -10.65 -19.44
N TYR A 156 -8.20 -9.64 -20.22
CA TYR A 156 -7.55 -8.35 -20.35
C TYR A 156 -7.25 -7.61 -19.03
N GLN A 157 -8.10 -7.71 -18.01
CA GLN A 157 -7.89 -7.00 -16.74
C GLN A 157 -6.88 -7.73 -15.83
N LEU A 158 -6.87 -9.06 -15.87
CA LEU A 158 -5.87 -9.87 -15.17
C LEU A 158 -4.48 -9.69 -15.77
N ASP A 159 -4.38 -9.56 -17.10
CA ASP A 159 -3.11 -9.27 -17.76
C ASP A 159 -2.55 -7.89 -17.32
N ILE A 160 -3.42 -6.87 -17.22
CA ILE A 160 -3.04 -5.55 -16.69
C ILE A 160 -2.57 -5.66 -15.23
N ASP A 161 -3.30 -6.37 -14.37
CA ASP A 161 -2.92 -6.51 -12.97
C ASP A 161 -1.63 -7.31 -12.78
N ARG A 162 -1.37 -8.31 -13.64
CA ARG A 162 -0.09 -9.01 -13.67
C ARG A 162 1.06 -8.06 -13.98
N GLU A 163 0.90 -7.19 -14.98
CA GLU A 163 1.91 -6.16 -15.30
C GLU A 163 2.16 -5.22 -14.10
N TYR A 164 1.11 -4.78 -13.40
CA TYR A 164 1.28 -3.97 -12.20
C TYR A 164 2.00 -4.70 -11.06
N ILE A 165 1.69 -5.98 -10.84
CA ILE A 165 2.34 -6.80 -9.82
C ILE A 165 3.82 -7.06 -10.16
N ASP A 166 4.14 -7.29 -11.44
CA ASP A 166 5.53 -7.45 -11.89
C ASP A 166 6.32 -6.13 -11.81
N GLU A 167 5.68 -4.99 -12.10
CA GLU A 167 6.28 -3.66 -11.91
C GLU A 167 6.58 -3.42 -10.42
N LEU A 168 5.63 -3.75 -9.53
CA LEU A 168 5.81 -3.60 -8.08
C LEU A 168 6.97 -4.47 -7.58
N GLU A 169 7.10 -5.71 -8.06
CA GLU A 169 8.23 -6.59 -7.73
C GLU A 169 9.57 -5.95 -8.10
N THR A 170 9.64 -5.32 -9.28
CA THR A 170 10.84 -4.62 -9.75
C THR A 170 11.21 -3.44 -8.85
N HIS A 171 10.22 -2.62 -8.46
CA HIS A 171 10.45 -1.49 -7.53
C HIS A 171 10.97 -1.97 -6.17
N LEU A 172 10.41 -3.06 -5.64
CA LEU A 172 10.87 -3.64 -4.38
C LEU A 172 12.30 -4.19 -4.49
N ASP A 173 12.66 -4.86 -5.59
CA ASP A 173 14.03 -5.32 -5.84
C ASP A 173 15.04 -4.17 -5.82
N ASP A 174 14.66 -2.99 -6.33
CA ASP A 174 15.55 -1.82 -6.36
C ASP A 174 15.72 -1.18 -4.99
N VAL A 175 14.64 -1.10 -4.18
CA VAL A 175 14.76 -0.66 -2.79
C VAL A 175 15.56 -1.63 -1.93
N GLU A 176 15.41 -2.94 -2.14
CA GLU A 176 16.21 -3.95 -1.44
C GLU A 176 17.72 -3.76 -1.68
N LYS A 177 18.13 -3.50 -2.92
CA LYS A 177 19.53 -3.18 -3.26
C LYS A 177 19.98 -1.89 -2.58
N MET A 178 19.15 -0.84 -2.65
CA MET A 178 19.49 0.45 -2.04
C MET A 178 19.69 0.34 -0.53
N LEU A 179 18.82 -0.38 0.18
CA LEU A 179 18.94 -0.58 1.62
C LEU A 179 20.19 -1.39 1.99
N ALA A 180 20.54 -2.40 1.19
CA ALA A 180 21.76 -3.17 1.38
C ALA A 180 23.03 -2.30 1.26
N ASP A 181 23.03 -1.32 0.35
CA ASP A 181 24.15 -0.39 0.16
C ASP A 181 24.32 0.61 1.34
N PHE A 182 23.30 0.82 2.17
CA PHE A 182 23.39 1.69 3.36
C PHE A 182 23.92 0.99 4.62
N ASP A 183 23.90 -0.35 4.64
CA ASP A 183 24.38 -1.16 5.76
C ASP A 183 25.88 -1.56 5.65
N GLU A 184 26.55 -1.23 4.53
CA GLU A 184 28.01 -1.41 4.31
C GLU A 184 28.86 -0.19 4.74
#